data_AF-A0AA39N4M8-F1
#
_entry.id   AF-A0AA39N4M8-F1
#
_cell.length_a   1.000
_cell.length_b   1.000
_cell.length_c   1.000
_cell.angle_alpha   90.00
_cell.angle_beta   90.00
_cell.angle_gamma   90.00
#
_symmetry.space_group_name_H-M   'P 1'
#
loop_
_entity.id
_entity.type
_entity.pdbx_description
1 polymer ?
#
loop_
_entity_poly.entity_id
_entity_poly.type
_entity_poly.pdbx_seq_one_letter_code
_entity_poly.pdbx_strand_id
1 'polypeptide(L)'
;MKVPLHATAHISLLAGDGDTDNEHVLVRDGHVLRVFTPKWHIRVGQHESEHELEVDHFVGLIETLIGTIDFEQSSTAFLVRQRNGHCLVPTPLRPTTFKVTHPTWERLIDEREIEITDWIYDMNRRGRWNNTDVEIWYGCEDRYLRFVQRTMVSLDALRQRNLDLHFKVLGHLVRDDEVVGIVMEPNGGRYVEFSDRALAYNAFQELQKHNLLLDFPQFSFCNMKIADGKVRFETRTLQLLRDVSYERDPERLARARKNHWDSLDSMMDTLES
;
A
#
# COMPACT_ATOMS: atom_id res chain seq x y z
N MET A 1 5.06 16.67 -10.48
CA MET A 1 3.97 16.20 -11.37
C MET A 1 2.82 17.19 -11.27
N LYS A 2 2.24 17.59 -12.40
CA LYS A 2 1.10 18.52 -12.43
C LYS A 2 -0.18 17.71 -12.19
N VAL A 3 -1.07 18.21 -11.32
CA VAL A 3 -2.39 17.60 -11.14
C VAL A 3 -3.27 18.06 -12.31
N PRO A 4 -3.91 17.14 -13.07
CA PRO A 4 -4.85 17.49 -14.11
C PRO A 4 -5.93 18.44 -13.61
N LEU A 5 -6.41 19.37 -14.46
CA LEU A 5 -7.46 20.33 -14.09
C LEU A 5 -8.73 19.66 -13.54
N HIS A 6 -8.97 18.42 -13.94
CA HIS A 6 -10.15 17.62 -13.57
C HIS A 6 -9.84 16.59 -12.48
N ALA A 7 -8.68 16.65 -11.84
CA ALA A 7 -8.29 15.78 -10.75
C ALA A 7 -7.88 16.62 -9.53
N THR A 8 -8.04 16.03 -8.35
CA THR A 8 -7.58 16.55 -7.06
C THR A 8 -6.18 16.03 -6.72
N ALA A 9 -5.79 14.87 -7.27
CA ALA A 9 -4.45 14.29 -7.13
C ALA A 9 -4.07 13.45 -8.36
N HIS A 10 -2.76 13.36 -8.62
CA HIS A 10 -2.18 12.47 -9.63
C HIS A 10 -0.92 11.81 -9.08
N ILE A 11 -0.95 10.49 -9.01
CA ILE A 11 0.18 9.66 -8.60
C ILE A 11 0.56 8.80 -9.81
N SER A 12 1.82 8.82 -10.23
CA SER A 12 2.30 7.84 -11.21
C SER A 12 3.08 6.76 -10.51
N LEU A 13 2.63 5.52 -10.66
CA LEU A 13 3.28 4.33 -10.16
C LEU A 13 4.04 3.69 -11.32
N LEU A 14 5.35 3.61 -11.18
CA LEU A 14 6.16 2.86 -12.11
C LEU A 14 5.90 1.38 -11.90
N ALA A 15 5.52 0.69 -12.97
CA ALA A 15 5.43 -0.75 -12.99
C ALA A 15 6.78 -1.36 -12.60
N GLY A 16 6.77 -2.30 -11.66
CA GLY A 16 7.95 -3.09 -11.30
C GLY A 16 8.45 -3.92 -12.49
N ASP A 17 9.67 -4.44 -12.37
CA ASP A 17 10.31 -5.24 -13.40
C ASP A 17 9.45 -6.48 -13.71
N GLY A 18 8.82 -6.50 -14.90
CA GLY A 18 7.90 -7.56 -15.34
C GLY A 18 6.44 -7.15 -15.60
N ASP A 19 6.02 -5.93 -15.24
CA ASP A 19 4.66 -5.45 -15.52
C ASP A 19 4.61 -4.59 -16.80
N THR A 20 3.59 -4.79 -17.66
CA THR A 20 3.59 -4.30 -19.05
C THR A 20 3.03 -2.90 -19.24
N ASP A 21 2.38 -2.34 -18.22
CA ASP A 21 1.69 -1.04 -18.31
C ASP A 21 2.17 -0.13 -17.18
N ASN A 22 2.28 1.18 -17.44
CA ASN A 22 2.44 2.16 -16.35
C ASN A 22 1.06 2.50 -15.77
N GLU A 23 1.00 2.73 -14.45
CA GLU A 23 -0.24 3.04 -13.76
C GLU A 23 -0.25 4.50 -13.29
N HIS A 24 -1.32 5.21 -13.62
CA HIS A 24 -1.57 6.56 -13.13
C HIS A 24 -2.84 6.55 -12.28
N VAL A 25 -2.71 6.92 -11.01
CA VAL A 25 -3.85 7.06 -10.09
C VAL A 25 -4.30 8.51 -10.09
N LEU A 26 -5.55 8.72 -10.49
CA LEU A 26 -6.21 10.02 -10.51
C LEU A 26 -7.32 10.02 -9.47
N VAL A 27 -7.50 11.15 -8.80
CA VAL A 27 -8.55 11.34 -7.81
C VAL A 27 -9.45 12.48 -8.23
N ARG A 28 -10.77 12.33 -8.14
CA ARG A 28 -11.74 13.43 -8.32
C ARG A 28 -12.90 13.25 -7.33
N ASP A 29 -13.15 14.26 -6.49
CA ASP A 29 -14.27 14.26 -5.54
C ASP A 29 -14.34 12.98 -4.68
N GLY A 30 -13.18 12.50 -4.21
CA GLY A 30 -13.05 11.29 -3.40
C GLY A 30 -13.05 9.96 -4.18
N HIS A 31 -13.35 9.98 -5.48
CA HIS A 31 -13.30 8.82 -6.36
C HIS A 31 -11.91 8.61 -6.92
N VAL A 32 -11.49 7.35 -7.05
CA VAL A 32 -10.17 6.96 -7.55
C VAL A 32 -10.33 6.29 -8.91
N LEU A 33 -9.61 6.78 -9.91
CA LEU A 33 -9.49 6.18 -11.23
C LEU A 33 -8.04 5.76 -11.48
N ARG A 34 -7.82 4.48 -11.75
CA ARG A 34 -6.53 3.97 -12.24
C ARG A 34 -6.51 4.00 -13.75
N VAL A 35 -5.54 4.70 -14.34
CA VAL A 35 -5.34 4.76 -15.78
C VAL A 35 -4.10 3.95 -16.15
N PHE A 36 -4.29 2.89 -16.89
CA PHE A 36 -3.20 2.07 -17.41
C PHE A 36 -2.77 2.59 -18.77
N THR A 37 -1.49 2.91 -18.89
CA THR A 37 -0.88 3.31 -20.16
C THR A 37 0.03 2.18 -20.67
N PRO A 38 -0.22 1.64 -21.86
CA PRO A 38 0.62 0.59 -22.45
C PRO A 38 2.06 1.06 -22.71
N LYS A 39 3.04 0.20 -22.42
CA LYS A 39 4.45 0.40 -22.79
C LYS A 39 4.66 0.14 -24.30
N TRP A 40 4.19 1.03 -25.18
CA TRP A 40 4.47 0.88 -26.63
C TRP A 40 5.97 1.13 -26.89
N HIS A 41 6.73 0.09 -27.22
CA HIS A 41 8.14 0.13 -27.63
C HIS A 41 9.11 0.86 -26.70
N ILE A 42 9.38 0.27 -25.53
CA ILE A 42 10.66 0.51 -24.85
C ILE A 42 11.77 -0.18 -25.67
N ARG A 43 12.31 0.50 -26.68
CA ARG A 43 13.70 0.25 -27.08
C ARG A 43 14.54 0.99 -26.05
N VAL A 44 15.00 0.27 -25.03
CA VAL A 44 15.86 0.77 -23.96
C VAL A 44 17.10 1.43 -24.60
N GLY A 45 17.08 2.76 -24.68
CA GLY A 45 18.26 3.62 -24.61
C GLY A 45 18.39 4.06 -23.16
N GLN A 46 19.58 3.89 -22.57
CA GLN A 46 19.84 4.06 -21.13
C GLN A 46 19.92 5.54 -20.68
N HIS A 47 18.95 6.39 -21.06
CA HIS A 47 18.95 7.79 -20.65
C HIS A 47 17.66 8.19 -19.92
N GLU A 48 17.81 8.49 -18.63
CA GLU A 48 16.74 8.98 -17.73
C GLU A 48 15.96 10.17 -18.32
N SER A 49 16.62 11.02 -19.12
CA SER A 49 16.02 12.19 -19.75
C SER A 49 14.97 11.88 -20.83
N GLU A 50 15.03 10.71 -21.48
CA GLU A 50 14.02 10.31 -22.49
C GLU A 50 12.74 9.79 -21.84
N HIS A 51 12.87 9.19 -20.64
CA HIS A 51 11.73 8.69 -19.86
C HIS A 51 10.88 9.82 -19.25
N GLU A 52 11.50 10.89 -18.76
CA GLU A 52 10.76 12.05 -18.21
C GLU A 52 9.87 12.71 -19.27
N LEU A 53 10.39 12.87 -20.49
CA LEU A 53 9.65 13.43 -21.62
C LEU A 53 8.44 12.57 -22.04
N GLU A 54 8.53 11.25 -21.87
CA GLU A 54 7.46 10.31 -22.21
C GLU A 54 6.36 10.28 -21.15
N VAL A 55 6.71 10.32 -19.87
CA VAL A 55 5.75 10.45 -18.76
C VAL A 55 4.94 11.73 -18.92
N ASP A 56 5.60 12.86 -19.23
CA ASP A 56 4.93 14.13 -19.47
C ASP A 56 3.98 14.08 -20.68
N HIS A 57 4.35 13.34 -21.73
CA HIS A 57 3.47 13.13 -22.88
C HIS A 57 2.18 12.37 -22.50
N PHE A 58 2.31 11.26 -21.78
CA PHE A 58 1.15 10.48 -21.34
C PHE A 58 0.29 11.24 -20.33
N VAL A 59 0.90 11.98 -19.41
CA VAL A 59 0.19 12.89 -18.50
C VAL A 59 -0.64 13.89 -19.32
N GLY A 60 -0.07 14.53 -20.34
CA GLY A 60 -0.80 15.48 -21.20
C GLY A 60 -1.96 14.84 -21.98
N LEU A 61 -1.80 13.60 -22.46
CA LEU A 61 -2.88 12.85 -23.09
C LEU A 61 -4.00 12.52 -22.11
N ILE A 62 -3.64 12.05 -20.92
CA ILE A 62 -4.60 11.75 -19.84
C ILE A 62 -5.35 13.03 -19.46
N GLU A 63 -4.65 14.14 -19.24
CA GLU A 63 -5.26 15.45 -18.92
C GLU A 63 -6.30 15.87 -19.96
N THR A 64 -6.05 15.61 -21.24
CA THR A 64 -6.98 15.98 -22.32
C THR A 64 -8.18 15.05 -22.41
N LEU A 65 -8.01 13.77 -22.09
CA LEU A 65 -9.03 12.73 -22.27
C LEU A 65 -9.84 12.46 -21.01
N ILE A 66 -9.36 12.85 -19.82
CA ILE A 66 -9.97 12.48 -18.55
C ILE A 66 -11.41 13.00 -18.39
N GLY A 67 -11.74 14.10 -19.05
CA GLY A 67 -13.10 14.66 -19.08
C GLY A 67 -14.13 13.73 -19.73
N THR A 68 -13.71 12.70 -20.47
CA THR A 68 -14.61 11.69 -21.05
C THR A 68 -14.96 10.56 -20.09
N ILE A 69 -14.35 10.53 -18.90
CA ILE A 69 -14.54 9.46 -17.92
C ILE A 69 -15.44 9.92 -16.77
N ASP A 70 -16.45 9.09 -16.48
CA ASP A 70 -17.25 9.18 -15.28
C ASP A 70 -16.56 8.39 -14.15
N PHE A 71 -16.03 9.10 -13.15
CA PHE A 71 -15.34 8.55 -11.99
C PHE A 71 -16.29 7.86 -11.01
N GLU A 72 -17.58 8.20 -11.02
CA GLU A 72 -18.57 7.54 -10.17
C GLU A 72 -18.89 6.14 -10.71
N GLN A 73 -18.70 5.94 -12.02
CA GLN A 73 -19.02 4.69 -12.71
C GLN A 73 -17.79 3.88 -13.11
N SER A 74 -16.57 4.38 -12.87
CA SER A 74 -15.33 3.75 -13.35
C SER A 74 -14.22 3.82 -12.29
N SER A 75 -13.61 2.68 -11.95
CA SER A 75 -12.39 2.62 -11.11
C SER A 75 -11.11 2.40 -11.90
N THR A 76 -11.24 2.04 -13.18
CA THR A 76 -10.11 1.77 -14.08
C THR A 76 -10.41 2.29 -15.48
N ALA A 77 -9.41 2.82 -16.17
CA ALA A 77 -9.45 3.10 -17.60
C ALA A 77 -8.14 2.69 -18.28
N PHE A 78 -8.20 2.36 -19.57
CA PHE A 78 -7.03 2.02 -20.37
C PHE A 78 -6.82 3.07 -21.45
N LEU A 79 -5.61 3.62 -21.54
CA LEU A 79 -5.23 4.47 -22.66
C LEU A 79 -4.94 3.59 -23.87
N VAL A 80 -5.77 3.69 -24.89
CA VAL A 80 -5.62 2.89 -26.12
C VAL A 80 -5.40 3.78 -27.33
N ARG A 81 -4.56 3.30 -28.24
CA ARG A 81 -4.34 3.94 -29.54
C ARG A 81 -5.42 3.48 -30.51
N GLN A 82 -6.09 4.43 -31.13
CA GLN A 82 -7.07 4.24 -32.21
C GLN A 82 -6.55 4.82 -33.53
N ARG A 83 -7.27 4.56 -34.63
CA ARG A 83 -6.91 5.08 -35.97
C ARG A 83 -6.82 6.61 -36.02
N ASN A 84 -7.60 7.31 -35.19
CA ASN A 84 -7.73 8.78 -35.22
C ASN A 84 -7.14 9.48 -33.97
N GLY A 85 -6.30 8.78 -33.20
CA GLY A 85 -5.68 9.35 -31.99
C GLY A 85 -5.68 8.38 -30.82
N HIS A 86 -5.76 8.91 -29.59
CA HIS A 86 -5.85 8.13 -28.36
C HIS A 86 -7.21 8.33 -27.70
N CYS A 87 -7.67 7.32 -26.97
CA CYS A 87 -8.84 7.44 -26.10
C CYS A 87 -8.63 6.67 -24.80
N LEU A 88 -9.41 7.04 -23.78
CA LEU A 88 -9.53 6.26 -22.55
C LEU A 88 -10.73 5.32 -22.68
N VAL A 89 -10.50 4.03 -22.42
CA VAL A 89 -11.57 3.02 -22.37
C VAL A 89 -11.86 2.70 -20.89
N PRO A 90 -12.97 3.18 -20.32
CA PRO A 90 -13.31 2.89 -18.94
C PRO A 90 -13.73 1.44 -18.75
N THR A 91 -13.41 0.90 -17.58
CA THR A 91 -13.99 -0.33 -17.06
C THR A 91 -15.03 0.03 -16.00
N PRO A 92 -16.25 -0.52 -16.07
CA PRO A 92 -17.29 -0.25 -15.08
C PRO A 92 -16.85 -0.60 -13.67
N LEU A 93 -17.25 0.23 -12.72
CA LEU A 93 -17.12 -0.02 -11.29
C LEU A 93 -17.81 -1.34 -10.98
N ARG A 94 -17.08 -2.23 -10.28
CA ARG A 94 -17.66 -3.47 -9.76
C ARG A 94 -17.90 -3.30 -8.28
N PRO A 95 -19.11 -3.62 -7.77
CA PRO A 95 -19.34 -3.69 -6.34
C PRO A 95 -18.33 -4.65 -5.70
N THR A 96 -17.82 -4.27 -4.53
CA THR A 96 -17.02 -5.19 -3.72
C THR A 96 -17.90 -6.32 -3.21
N THR A 97 -17.42 -7.56 -3.34
CA THR A 97 -18.11 -8.74 -2.81
C THR A 97 -17.52 -9.21 -1.50
N PHE A 98 -16.26 -8.83 -1.23
CA PHE A 98 -15.58 -9.15 -0.01
C PHE A 98 -15.96 -8.16 1.09
N LYS A 99 -16.24 -8.67 2.29
CA LYS A 99 -16.45 -7.87 3.49
C LYS A 99 -15.41 -8.24 4.53
N VAL A 100 -14.82 -7.24 5.17
CA VAL A 100 -13.93 -7.44 6.31
C VAL A 100 -14.77 -7.97 7.47
N THR A 101 -14.45 -9.17 7.95
CA THR A 101 -15.21 -9.84 9.01
C THR A 101 -14.44 -9.99 10.31
N HIS A 102 -13.17 -9.58 10.33
CA HIS A 102 -12.37 -9.63 11.53
C HIS A 102 -12.92 -8.63 12.58
N PRO A 103 -13.08 -9.05 13.85
CA PRO A 103 -13.62 -8.18 14.89
C PRO A 103 -12.81 -6.89 15.07
N THR A 104 -13.51 -5.78 15.27
CA THR A 104 -12.91 -4.49 15.58
C THR A 104 -12.61 -4.41 17.09
N TRP A 105 -11.41 -3.96 17.45
CA TRP A 105 -11.00 -3.78 18.85
C TRP A 105 -10.73 -2.32 19.25
N GLU A 106 -10.68 -1.42 18.27
CA GLU A 106 -10.60 0.02 18.47
C GLU A 106 -11.93 0.66 18.08
N ARG A 107 -12.05 1.96 18.37
CA ARG A 107 -13.21 2.76 17.94
C ARG A 107 -13.43 2.64 16.42
N LEU A 108 -14.69 2.76 16.02
CA LEU A 108 -15.08 2.95 14.62
C LEU A 108 -14.99 4.44 14.30
N ILE A 109 -14.39 4.77 13.16
CA ILE A 109 -14.27 6.14 12.66
C ILE A 109 -15.02 6.18 11.34
N ASP A 110 -16.07 6.99 11.25
CA ASP A 110 -16.76 7.20 10.00
C ASP A 110 -15.82 7.92 9.02
N GLU A 111 -15.71 7.43 7.79
CA GLU A 111 -14.80 8.03 6.82
C GLU A 111 -15.05 9.53 6.57
N ARG A 112 -16.29 9.98 6.77
CA ARG A 112 -16.69 11.38 6.59
C ARG A 112 -16.15 12.29 7.70
N GLU A 113 -15.67 11.72 8.80
CA GLU A 113 -15.00 12.47 9.87
C GLU A 113 -13.55 12.82 9.53
N ILE A 114 -12.98 12.24 8.47
CA ILE A 114 -11.57 12.44 8.12
C ILE A 114 -11.43 13.45 6.99
N GLU A 115 -10.74 14.54 7.26
CA GLU A 115 -10.30 15.49 6.24
C GLU A 115 -9.07 14.91 5.53
N ILE A 116 -9.18 14.55 4.25
CA ILE A 116 -8.02 14.07 3.48
C ILE A 116 -7.12 15.26 3.12
N THR A 117 -5.84 15.17 3.52
CA THR A 117 -4.85 16.23 3.28
C THR A 117 -3.84 15.86 2.20
N ASP A 118 -3.59 14.56 1.98
CA ASP A 118 -2.61 14.09 1.00
C ASP A 118 -2.93 12.67 0.51
N TRP A 119 -2.49 12.35 -0.70
CA TRP A 119 -2.65 11.05 -1.34
C TRP A 119 -1.28 10.44 -1.61
N ILE A 120 -0.96 9.35 -0.91
CA ILE A 120 0.34 8.68 -1.03
C ILE A 120 0.25 7.57 -2.09
N TYR A 121 -0.75 6.70 -1.96
CA TYR A 121 -1.09 5.62 -2.89
C TYR A 121 -2.62 5.52 -3.02
N ASP A 122 -3.10 4.67 -3.94
CA ASP A 122 -4.54 4.41 -4.10
C ASP A 122 -5.21 3.90 -2.81
N MET A 123 -4.49 3.10 -2.04
CA MET A 123 -4.92 2.56 -0.74
C MET A 123 -4.41 3.32 0.48
N ASN A 124 -3.55 4.34 0.32
CA ASN A 124 -2.89 5.01 1.43
C ASN A 124 -2.96 6.53 1.32
N ARG A 125 -3.52 7.17 2.36
CA ARG A 125 -3.80 8.60 2.39
C ARG A 125 -3.36 9.19 3.72
N ARG A 126 -3.01 10.47 3.72
CA ARG A 126 -2.92 11.24 4.97
C ARG A 126 -4.17 12.08 5.12
N GLY A 127 -4.56 12.25 6.37
CA GLY A 127 -5.65 13.13 6.70
C GLY A 127 -5.53 13.70 8.09
N ARG A 128 -6.57 14.42 8.49
CA ARG A 128 -6.75 14.94 9.83
C ARG A 128 -8.06 14.43 10.39
N TRP A 129 -8.00 13.89 11.59
CA TRP A 129 -9.17 13.44 12.35
C TRP A 129 -9.05 13.95 13.78
N ASN A 130 -10.06 14.70 14.25
CA ASN A 130 -10.05 15.36 15.57
C ASN A 130 -8.75 16.14 15.86
N ASN A 131 -8.32 16.98 14.91
CA ASN A 131 -7.07 17.76 14.97
C ASN A 131 -5.79 16.92 15.11
N THR A 132 -5.84 15.62 14.86
CA THR A 132 -4.69 14.72 14.85
C THR A 132 -4.40 14.32 13.41
N ASP A 133 -3.13 14.42 13.01
CA ASP A 133 -2.70 13.91 11.70
C ASP A 133 -2.73 12.37 11.74
N VAL A 134 -3.28 11.78 10.68
CA VAL A 134 -3.50 10.33 10.58
C VAL A 134 -3.04 9.80 9.23
N GLU A 135 -2.69 8.52 9.22
CA GLU A 135 -2.46 7.75 8.01
C GLU A 135 -3.56 6.70 7.87
N ILE A 136 -4.15 6.62 6.68
CA ILE A 136 -5.34 5.85 6.39
C ILE A 136 -4.97 4.76 5.41
N TRP A 137 -5.32 3.52 5.73
CA TRP A 137 -5.21 2.39 4.83
C TRP A 137 -6.61 1.91 4.46
N TYR A 138 -6.97 2.07 3.18
CA TYR A 138 -8.34 1.98 2.68
C TYR A 138 -8.48 0.95 1.56
N GLY A 139 -9.55 0.16 1.60
CA GLY A 139 -9.89 -0.81 0.58
C GLY A 139 -11.00 -0.34 -0.36
N CYS A 140 -10.64 0.08 -1.58
CA CYS A 140 -11.60 0.43 -2.63
C CYS A 140 -12.11 -0.77 -3.44
N GLU A 141 -11.47 -1.93 -3.33
CA GLU A 141 -11.81 -3.16 -4.04
C GLU A 141 -11.51 -4.42 -3.21
N ASP A 142 -12.03 -5.58 -3.61
CA ASP A 142 -11.91 -6.84 -2.86
C ASP A 142 -10.48 -7.20 -2.49
N ARG A 143 -9.52 -6.95 -3.39
CA ARG A 143 -8.08 -7.19 -3.13
C ARG A 143 -7.60 -6.35 -1.94
N TYR A 144 -8.02 -5.10 -1.85
CA TYR A 144 -7.57 -4.17 -0.82
C TYR A 144 -8.35 -4.32 0.47
N LEU A 145 -9.62 -4.71 0.42
CA LEU A 145 -10.35 -5.12 1.62
C LEU A 145 -9.74 -6.40 2.24
N ARG A 146 -9.21 -7.32 1.41
CA ARG A 146 -8.41 -8.45 1.93
C ARG A 146 -7.09 -8.00 2.55
N PHE A 147 -6.44 -6.98 2.01
CA PHE A 147 -5.28 -6.33 2.64
C PHE A 147 -5.66 -5.79 4.03
N VAL A 148 -6.78 -5.06 4.13
CA VAL A 148 -7.27 -4.50 5.40
C VAL A 148 -7.50 -5.62 6.40
N GLN A 149 -8.24 -6.67 6.03
CA GLN A 149 -8.50 -7.79 6.92
C GLN A 149 -7.21 -8.48 7.39
N ARG A 150 -6.24 -8.73 6.51
CA ARG A 150 -4.96 -9.35 6.88
C ARG A 150 -4.19 -8.47 7.85
N THR A 151 -4.11 -7.17 7.56
CA THR A 151 -3.47 -6.18 8.43
C THR A 151 -4.13 -6.15 9.80
N MET A 152 -5.48 -6.20 9.86
CA MET A 152 -6.20 -6.26 11.12
C MET A 152 -5.85 -7.52 11.93
N VAL A 153 -5.84 -8.69 11.29
CA VAL A 153 -5.45 -9.95 11.94
C VAL A 153 -4.04 -9.86 12.52
N SER A 154 -3.09 -9.29 11.78
CA SER A 154 -1.71 -9.15 12.21
C SER A 154 -1.54 -8.15 13.35
N LEU A 155 -2.23 -7.00 13.29
CA LEU A 155 -2.26 -6.02 14.37
C LEU A 155 -2.87 -6.59 15.65
N ASP A 156 -3.98 -7.33 15.53
CA ASP A 156 -4.60 -7.98 16.69
C ASP A 156 -3.66 -9.03 17.30
N ALA A 157 -2.96 -9.81 16.48
CA ALA A 157 -1.98 -10.78 16.96
C ALA A 157 -0.82 -10.11 17.73
N LEU A 158 -0.30 -9.00 17.24
CA LEU A 158 0.73 -8.20 17.93
C LEU A 158 0.20 -7.63 19.26
N ARG A 159 -1.02 -7.07 19.24
CA ARG A 159 -1.70 -6.50 20.41
C ARG A 159 -1.93 -7.55 21.50
N GLN A 160 -2.46 -8.71 21.15
CA GLN A 160 -2.69 -9.83 22.09
C GLN A 160 -1.41 -10.33 22.76
N ARG A 161 -0.26 -10.14 22.11
CA ARG A 161 1.08 -10.51 22.62
C ARG A 161 1.84 -9.35 23.24
N ASN A 162 1.23 -8.16 23.31
CA ASN A 162 1.85 -6.93 23.82
C ASN A 162 3.18 -6.58 23.11
N LEU A 163 3.23 -6.73 21.78
CA LEU A 163 4.39 -6.44 20.96
C LEU A 163 4.31 -5.04 20.33
N ASP A 164 5.12 -4.11 20.83
CA ASP A 164 5.23 -2.73 20.32
C ASP A 164 6.15 -2.65 19.10
N LEU A 165 5.70 -3.28 18.01
CA LEU A 165 6.41 -3.37 16.73
C LEU A 165 5.65 -2.67 15.59
N HIS A 166 4.61 -1.91 15.91
CA HIS A 166 3.76 -1.23 14.93
C HIS A 166 3.45 0.20 15.37
N PHE A 167 3.04 1.03 14.41
CA PHE A 167 2.47 2.34 14.68
C PHE A 167 1.08 2.20 15.31
N LYS A 168 0.72 3.12 16.19
CA LYS A 168 -0.54 3.08 16.94
C LYS A 168 -1.76 3.04 16.01
N VAL A 169 -2.66 2.09 16.28
CA VAL A 169 -4.00 2.05 15.68
C VAL A 169 -4.87 3.08 16.40
N LEU A 170 -5.48 3.99 15.65
CA LEU A 170 -6.37 5.03 16.18
C LEU A 170 -7.85 4.65 16.04
N GLY A 171 -8.18 3.82 15.06
CA GLY A 171 -9.52 3.31 14.84
C GLY A 171 -9.64 2.42 13.60
N HIS A 172 -10.79 1.80 13.45
CA HIS A 172 -11.19 1.09 12.23
C HIS A 172 -12.06 2.02 11.39
N LEU A 173 -11.70 2.21 10.13
CA LEU A 173 -12.42 3.09 9.22
C LEU A 173 -13.69 2.39 8.73
N VAL A 174 -14.83 3.06 8.87
CA VAL A 174 -16.13 2.52 8.44
C VAL A 174 -16.82 3.40 7.41
N ARG A 175 -17.53 2.76 6.49
CA ARG A 175 -18.48 3.36 5.56
C ARG A 175 -19.75 2.52 5.60
N ASP A 176 -20.90 3.18 5.82
CA ASP A 176 -22.21 2.50 5.88
C ASP A 176 -22.21 1.28 6.81
N ASP A 177 -21.62 1.43 8.00
CA ASP A 177 -21.44 0.38 9.03
C ASP A 177 -20.52 -0.79 8.63
N GLU A 178 -19.85 -0.73 7.49
CA GLU A 178 -18.87 -1.73 7.04
C GLU A 178 -17.44 -1.25 7.23
N VAL A 179 -16.56 -2.14 7.72
CA VAL A 179 -15.12 -1.85 7.83
C VAL A 179 -14.50 -1.81 6.44
N VAL A 180 -13.99 -0.64 6.07
CA VAL A 180 -13.34 -0.38 4.77
C VAL A 180 -11.86 -0.04 4.91
N GLY A 181 -11.35 0.11 6.13
CA GLY A 181 -9.95 0.48 6.34
C GLY A 181 -9.50 0.52 7.79
N ILE A 182 -8.28 1.00 8.00
CA ILE A 182 -7.65 1.20 9.31
C ILE A 182 -7.09 2.62 9.36
N VAL A 183 -7.28 3.30 10.48
CA VAL A 183 -6.70 4.61 10.76
C VAL A 183 -5.56 4.42 11.76
N MET A 184 -4.36 4.85 11.36
CA MET A 184 -3.11 4.72 12.11
C MET A 184 -2.55 6.10 12.42
N GLU A 185 -1.69 6.21 13.44
CA GLU A 185 -0.76 7.34 13.47
C GLU A 185 0.16 7.29 12.23
N PRO A 186 0.65 8.43 11.74
CA PRO A 186 1.57 8.45 10.60
C PRO A 186 2.81 7.59 10.84
N ASN A 187 3.29 6.88 9.80
CA ASN A 187 4.52 6.08 9.86
C ASN A 187 5.76 6.99 9.97
N GLY A 188 5.97 7.56 11.16
CA GLY A 188 7.09 8.45 11.48
C GLY A 188 8.44 7.72 11.65
N GLY A 189 9.49 8.50 11.91
CA GLY A 189 10.84 7.99 12.09
C GLY A 189 11.65 7.89 10.80
N ARG A 190 12.89 7.41 10.93
CA ARG A 190 13.81 7.21 9.79
C ARG A 190 13.78 5.77 9.32
N TYR A 191 14.18 5.51 8.08
CA TYR A 191 14.37 4.14 7.60
C TYR A 191 15.49 3.44 8.39
N VAL A 192 15.40 2.11 8.45
CA VAL A 192 16.45 1.26 9.03
C VAL A 192 17.71 1.36 8.18
N GLU A 193 18.85 1.53 8.84
CA GLU A 193 20.18 1.52 8.24
C GLU A 193 20.95 0.29 8.70
N PHE A 194 22.05 -0.06 8.02
CA PHE A 194 22.87 -1.22 8.40
C PHE A 194 23.41 -1.15 9.84
N SER A 195 23.63 0.05 10.37
CA SER A 195 24.03 0.25 11.78
C SER A 195 22.96 -0.20 12.78
N ASP A 196 21.69 -0.25 12.38
CA ASP A 196 20.57 -0.67 13.23
C ASP A 196 20.34 -2.19 13.23
N ARG A 197 21.18 -2.97 12.54
CA ARG A 197 20.99 -4.42 12.36
C ARG A 197 20.63 -5.14 13.65
N ALA A 198 21.28 -4.80 14.77
CA ALA A 198 21.00 -5.41 16.07
C ALA A 198 19.53 -5.21 16.50
N LEU A 199 18.95 -4.02 16.29
CA LEU A 199 17.55 -3.73 16.59
C LEU A 199 16.62 -4.54 15.68
N ALA A 200 16.95 -4.66 14.39
CA ALA A 200 16.16 -5.41 13.43
C ALA A 200 16.17 -6.93 13.72
N TYR A 201 17.35 -7.53 13.97
CA TYR A 201 17.46 -8.92 14.39
C TYR A 201 16.70 -9.19 15.68
N ASN A 202 16.77 -8.28 16.66
CA ASN A 202 15.99 -8.39 17.88
C ASN A 202 14.48 -8.35 17.61
N ALA A 203 13.99 -7.46 16.73
CA ALA A 203 12.57 -7.40 16.38
C ALA A 203 12.07 -8.69 15.71
N PHE A 204 12.84 -9.26 14.77
CA PHE A 204 12.51 -10.54 14.14
C PHE A 204 12.53 -11.70 15.14
N GLN A 205 13.53 -11.71 16.03
CA GLN A 205 13.60 -12.70 17.09
C GLN A 205 12.38 -12.61 18.03
N GLU A 206 11.94 -11.40 18.39
CA GLU A 206 10.73 -11.20 19.21
C GLU A 206 9.46 -11.69 18.52
N LEU A 207 9.31 -11.45 17.21
CA LEU A 207 8.20 -12.03 16.44
C LEU A 207 8.23 -13.57 16.51
N GLN A 208 9.38 -14.18 16.19
CA GLN A 208 9.49 -15.65 16.18
C GLN A 208 9.24 -16.27 17.56
N LYS A 209 9.74 -15.65 18.65
CA LYS A 209 9.51 -16.11 20.04
C LYS A 209 8.01 -16.21 20.36
N HIS A 210 7.19 -15.36 19.73
CA HIS A 210 5.74 -15.34 19.92
C HIS A 210 4.97 -16.04 18.79
N ASN A 211 5.64 -16.89 18.00
CA ASN A 211 5.07 -17.62 16.86
C ASN A 211 4.47 -16.71 15.79
N LEU A 212 5.05 -15.53 15.60
CA LEU A 212 4.74 -14.63 14.50
C LEU A 212 5.90 -14.66 13.51
N LEU A 213 5.59 -14.81 12.22
CA LEU A 213 6.61 -14.88 11.17
C LEU A 213 6.22 -13.96 10.01
N LEU A 214 7.23 -13.29 9.44
CA LEU A 214 7.09 -12.57 8.17
C LEU A 214 7.41 -13.54 7.04
N ASP A 215 6.41 -13.94 6.27
CA ASP A 215 6.55 -14.93 5.20
C ASP A 215 6.51 -14.23 3.83
N PHE A 216 7.57 -13.48 3.48
CA PHE A 216 7.62 -12.74 2.22
C PHE A 216 9.04 -12.49 1.69
N PRO A 217 9.45 -13.14 0.58
CA PRO A 217 10.83 -13.08 0.08
C PRO A 217 11.25 -11.74 -0.55
N GLN A 218 10.34 -10.77 -0.73
CA GLN A 218 10.67 -9.43 -1.25
C GLN A 218 10.58 -8.35 -0.15
N PHE A 219 10.99 -8.71 1.06
CA PHE A 219 11.08 -7.76 2.16
C PHE A 219 12.20 -6.74 1.88
N SER A 220 11.90 -5.44 1.96
CA SER A 220 12.82 -4.34 1.66
C SER A 220 13.00 -3.42 2.87
N PHE A 221 14.08 -2.63 2.90
CA PHE A 221 14.39 -1.70 4.00
C PHE A 221 13.30 -0.64 4.20
N CYS A 222 12.54 -0.31 3.14
CA CYS A 222 11.39 0.58 3.23
C CYS A 222 10.26 0.03 4.13
N ASN A 223 10.28 -1.26 4.49
CA ASN A 223 9.24 -1.89 5.31
C ASN A 223 9.40 -1.65 6.82
N MET A 224 10.50 -1.05 7.25
CA MET A 224 10.79 -0.81 8.66
C MET A 224 11.29 0.60 8.93
N LYS A 225 10.91 1.12 10.09
CA LYS A 225 11.32 2.42 10.60
C LYS A 225 11.96 2.29 11.97
N ILE A 226 12.93 3.16 12.23
CA ILE A 226 13.40 3.46 13.57
C ILE A 226 12.59 4.65 14.10
N ALA A 227 11.76 4.38 15.09
CA ALA A 227 10.95 5.36 15.79
C ALA A 227 11.10 5.13 17.30
N ASP A 228 11.31 6.20 18.07
CA ASP A 228 11.51 6.14 19.53
C ASP A 228 12.59 5.12 19.96
N GLY A 229 13.66 4.99 19.16
CA GLY A 229 14.79 4.08 19.45
C GLY A 229 14.53 2.59 19.23
N LYS A 230 13.40 2.21 18.61
CA LYS A 230 13.03 0.83 18.30
C LYS A 230 12.58 0.67 16.86
N VAL A 231 12.53 -0.58 16.41
CA VAL A 231 11.99 -0.96 15.10
C VAL A 231 10.46 -0.97 15.15
N ARG A 232 9.83 -0.34 14.17
CA ARG A 232 8.41 -0.48 13.85
C ARG A 232 8.25 -0.88 12.39
N PHE A 233 7.39 -1.86 12.15
CA PHE A 233 7.01 -2.26 10.80
C PHE A 233 6.03 -1.24 10.21
N GLU A 234 6.24 -0.88 8.94
CA GLU A 234 5.27 -0.07 8.22
C GLU A 234 3.94 -0.82 8.10
N THR A 235 2.84 -0.08 8.10
CA THR A 235 1.49 -0.66 8.06
C THR A 235 1.29 -1.58 6.85
N ARG A 236 1.85 -1.21 5.69
CA ARG A 236 1.83 -2.03 4.45
C ARG A 236 2.39 -3.43 4.64
N THR A 237 3.40 -3.55 5.49
CA THR A 237 4.15 -4.79 5.73
C THR A 237 3.39 -5.73 6.66
N LEU A 238 2.56 -5.20 7.55
CA LEU A 238 1.86 -5.97 8.57
C LEU A 238 0.96 -7.05 7.97
N GLN A 239 0.35 -6.83 6.80
CA GLN A 239 -0.46 -7.84 6.09
C GLN A 239 0.29 -9.19 5.83
N LEU A 240 1.62 -9.16 5.88
CA LEU A 240 2.50 -10.30 5.60
C LEU A 240 2.85 -11.10 6.86
N LEU A 241 2.55 -10.54 8.03
CA LEU A 241 2.80 -11.18 9.31
C LEU A 241 1.78 -12.29 9.55
N ARG A 242 2.27 -13.50 9.82
CA ARG A 242 1.45 -14.69 10.06
C ARG A 242 1.63 -15.19 11.46
N ASP A 243 0.52 -15.49 12.12
CA ASP A 243 0.50 -16.27 13.34
C ASP A 243 0.57 -17.76 13.01
N VAL A 244 1.67 -18.40 13.38
CA VAL A 244 1.92 -19.84 13.13
C VAL A 244 1.73 -20.70 14.38
N SER A 245 1.08 -20.17 15.44
CA SER A 245 0.86 -20.90 16.69
C SER A 245 0.06 -22.21 16.50
N TYR A 246 -0.73 -22.30 15.43
CA TYR A 246 -1.55 -23.47 15.11
C TYR A 246 -1.04 -24.25 13.90
N GLU A 247 0.10 -23.89 13.30
CA GLU A 247 0.68 -24.64 12.19
C GLU A 247 1.16 -26.02 12.71
N ARG A 248 0.62 -27.09 12.12
CA ARG A 248 0.89 -28.48 12.50
C ARG A 248 1.82 -29.17 11.51
N ASP A 249 1.93 -28.66 10.30
CA ASP A 249 2.81 -29.19 9.27
C ASP A 249 4.26 -28.72 9.53
N PRO A 250 5.17 -29.63 9.92
CA PRO A 250 6.55 -29.26 10.25
C PRO A 250 7.31 -28.71 9.04
N GLU A 251 6.99 -29.13 7.82
CA GLU A 251 7.65 -28.63 6.61
C GLU A 251 7.23 -27.20 6.29
N ARG A 252 5.93 -26.89 6.45
CA ARG A 252 5.42 -25.52 6.31
C ARG A 252 6.01 -24.59 7.37
N LEU A 253 6.06 -25.04 8.62
CA LEU A 253 6.66 -24.25 9.70
C LEU A 253 8.16 -24.00 9.46
N ALA A 254 8.91 -25.02 9.03
CA ALA A 254 10.32 -24.89 8.71
C ALA A 254 10.54 -23.90 7.55
N ARG A 255 9.72 -23.98 6.49
CA ARG A 255 9.77 -23.06 5.35
C ARG A 255 9.45 -21.63 5.76
N ALA A 256 8.39 -21.42 6.55
CA ALA A 256 8.01 -20.09 7.04
C ALA A 256 9.11 -19.48 7.91
N ARG A 257 9.74 -20.26 8.79
CA ARG A 257 10.88 -19.81 9.60
C ARG A 257 12.08 -19.45 8.74
N LYS A 258 12.38 -20.27 7.74
CA LYS A 258 13.45 -19.96 6.79
C LYS A 258 13.18 -18.65 6.06
N ASN A 259 12.00 -18.52 5.45
CA ASN A 259 11.60 -17.30 4.74
C ASN A 259 11.66 -16.06 5.65
N HIS A 260 11.27 -16.19 6.92
CA HIS A 260 11.35 -15.11 7.90
C HIS A 260 12.77 -14.58 8.09
N TRP A 261 13.78 -15.44 8.19
CA TRP A 261 15.17 -15.00 8.33
C TRP A 261 15.80 -14.60 6.99
N ASP A 262 15.55 -15.36 5.91
CA ASP A 262 16.03 -15.04 4.56
C ASP A 262 15.59 -13.63 4.13
N SER A 263 14.38 -13.20 4.54
CA SER A 263 13.84 -11.86 4.29
C SER A 263 14.64 -10.75 4.98
N LEU A 264 15.09 -10.99 6.23
CA LEU A 264 15.89 -10.03 6.97
C LEU A 264 17.32 -9.97 6.43
N ASP A 265 17.93 -11.14 6.19
CA ASP A 265 19.30 -11.23 5.70
C ASP A 265 19.42 -10.58 4.32
N SER A 266 18.51 -10.87 3.39
CA SER A 266 18.50 -10.23 2.07
C SER A 266 18.36 -8.70 2.14
N MET A 267 17.60 -8.20 3.11
CA MET A 267 17.45 -6.77 3.33
C MET A 267 18.73 -6.15 3.91
N MET A 268 19.40 -6.83 4.84
CA MET A 268 20.65 -6.37 5.43
C MET A 268 21.79 -6.34 4.42
N ASP A 269 21.88 -7.36 3.56
CA ASP A 269 22.86 -7.40 2.47
C ASP A 269 22.69 -6.21 1.51
N THR A 270 21.44 -5.80 1.26
CA THR A 270 21.12 -4.62 0.42
C THR A 270 21.49 -3.30 1.11
N LEU A 271 21.51 -3.25 2.45
CA LEU A 271 21.89 -2.06 3.21
C LEU A 271 23.40 -1.95 3.42
N GLU A 272 24.15 -3.03 3.28
CA GLU A 272 25.61 -3.05 3.38
C GLU A 272 26.30 -2.58 2.08
N SER A 273 25.65 -2.79 0.93
CA SER A 273 26.15 -2.44 -0.41
C SER A 273 26.05 -0.96 -0.74
#